data_AF-A2C0I4-F1
#
_entry.id   AF-A2C0I4-F1
#
_cell.length_a   1.000
_cell.length_b   1.000
_cell.length_c   1.000
_cell.angle_alpha   90.00
_cell.angle_beta   90.00
_cell.angle_gamma   90.00
#
_symmetry.space_group_name_H-M   'P 1'
#
loop_
_entity.id
_entity.type
_entity.pdbx_description
1 polymer ?
#
loop_
_entity_poly.entity_id
_entity_poly.type
_entity_poly.pdbx_seq_one_letter_code
_entity_poly.pdbx_strand_id
1 'polypeptide(L)'
;MAIRPSGNPITAKGLAGMYNSDDLVIELSELVKIHRLEANSDWGFTAFTLKEAFSYKGDLNNDLSTYSLIFKKIDGIWKIAWMQRSQGTTDISTWD
;
A
#
# COMPACT_ATOMS: atom_id res chain seq x y z
N MET A 1 -6.50 8.33 -3.86
CA MET A 1 -7.57 7.36 -3.50
C MET A 1 -6.92 6.00 -3.33
N ALA A 2 -7.43 5.14 -2.45
CA ALA A 2 -6.89 3.81 -2.23
C ALA A 2 -7.96 2.73 -2.47
N ILE A 3 -7.60 1.64 -3.13
CA ILE A 3 -8.46 0.48 -3.36
C ILE A 3 -8.03 -0.65 -2.45
N ARG A 4 -8.97 -1.11 -1.63
CA ARG A 4 -8.79 -2.22 -0.69
C ARG A 4 -8.77 -3.57 -1.43
N PRO A 5 -8.36 -4.67 -0.77
CA PRO A 5 -8.38 -6.00 -1.38
C PRO A 5 -9.76 -6.44 -1.91
N SER A 6 -10.83 -5.91 -1.32
CA SER A 6 -12.22 -6.14 -1.75
C SER A 6 -12.63 -5.37 -3.01
N GLY A 7 -11.78 -4.50 -3.54
CA GLY A 7 -12.12 -3.57 -4.62
C GLY A 7 -12.86 -2.30 -4.14
N ASN A 8 -13.34 -2.27 -2.89
CA ASN A 8 -14.04 -1.11 -2.37
C ASN A 8 -13.06 0.08 -2.15
N PRO A 9 -13.35 1.26 -2.72
CA PRO A 9 -12.49 2.43 -2.57
C PRO A 9 -12.55 3.01 -1.15
N ILE A 10 -11.46 3.65 -0.74
CA ILE A 10 -11.36 4.50 0.44
C ILE A 10 -10.67 5.82 0.08
N THR A 11 -11.16 6.91 0.66
CA THR A 11 -10.59 8.25 0.47
C THR A 11 -9.27 8.38 1.23
N ALA A 12 -8.46 9.39 0.90
CA ALA A 12 -7.23 9.66 1.65
C ALA A 12 -7.52 9.96 3.14
N LYS A 13 -8.60 10.72 3.42
CA LYS A 13 -9.06 10.99 4.79
C LYS A 13 -9.52 9.71 5.49
N GLY A 14 -10.24 8.84 4.80
CA GLY A 14 -10.67 7.55 5.35
C GLY A 14 -9.49 6.64 5.67
N LEU A 15 -8.49 6.58 4.78
CA LEU A 15 -7.27 5.81 5.01
C LEU A 15 -6.49 6.35 6.22
N ALA A 16 -6.29 7.66 6.31
CA ALA A 16 -5.65 8.28 7.48
C ALA A 16 -6.43 8.01 8.77
N GLY A 17 -7.76 8.06 8.71
CA GLY A 17 -8.62 7.73 9.86
C GLY A 17 -8.48 6.26 10.31
N MET A 18 -8.26 5.33 9.37
CA MET A 18 -8.00 3.92 9.69
C MET A 18 -6.68 3.75 10.46
N TYR A 19 -5.60 4.41 10.02
CA TYR A 19 -4.30 4.36 10.70
C TYR A 19 -4.26 5.14 12.03
N ASN A 20 -5.19 6.08 12.24
CA ASN A 20 -5.32 6.83 13.49
C ASN A 20 -6.28 6.16 14.50
N SER A 21 -6.77 4.95 14.21
CA SER A 21 -7.68 4.24 15.10
C SER A 21 -6.92 3.53 16.21
N ASP A 22 -7.39 3.64 17.45
CA ASP A 22 -6.83 2.90 18.60
C ASP A 22 -6.96 1.36 18.46
N ASP A 23 -7.85 0.90 17.57
CA ASP A 23 -8.04 -0.51 17.26
C ASP A 23 -6.92 -1.08 16.38
N LEU A 24 -6.09 -0.24 15.75
CA LEU A 24 -5.05 -0.65 14.80
C LEU A 24 -3.67 -0.25 15.29
N VAL A 25 -2.82 -1.25 15.57
CA VAL A 25 -1.42 -1.04 15.92
C VAL A 25 -0.54 -1.61 14.82
N ILE A 26 0.29 -0.78 14.19
CA ILE A 26 1.25 -1.22 13.18
C ILE A 26 2.56 -1.58 13.87
N GLU A 27 2.96 -2.84 13.76
CA GLU A 27 4.19 -3.38 14.37
C GLU A 27 5.35 -3.39 13.36
N LEU A 28 5.04 -3.66 12.09
CA LEU A 28 6.01 -3.75 11.00
C LEU A 28 5.39 -3.24 9.69
N SER A 29 6.18 -2.52 8.90
CA SER A 29 5.90 -2.24 7.50
C SER A 29 7.23 -2.20 6.74
N GLU A 30 7.50 -3.24 5.95
CA GLU A 30 8.76 -3.46 5.27
C GLU A 30 8.55 -3.62 3.75
N LEU A 31 9.28 -2.83 2.95
CA LEU A 31 9.32 -2.96 1.50
C LEU A 31 10.19 -4.16 1.11
N VAL A 32 9.56 -5.24 0.67
CA VAL A 32 10.23 -6.51 0.38
C VAL A 32 10.90 -6.48 -1.00
N LYS A 33 10.15 -6.09 -2.04
CA LYS A 33 10.63 -6.12 -3.43
C LYS A 33 9.90 -5.08 -4.26
N ILE A 34 10.64 -4.35 -5.09
CA ILE A 34 10.07 -3.51 -6.15
C ILE A 34 10.06 -4.35 -7.43
N HIS A 35 8.88 -4.58 -7.99
CA HIS A 35 8.67 -5.38 -9.20
C HIS A 35 8.76 -4.53 -10.46
N ARG A 36 8.26 -3.29 -10.38
CA ARG A 36 8.27 -2.33 -11.47
C ARG A 36 8.39 -0.93 -10.89
N LEU A 37 9.23 -0.11 -11.49
CA LEU A 37 9.31 1.32 -11.20
C LEU A 37 9.52 2.06 -12.52
N GLU A 38 8.58 2.95 -12.83
CA GLU A 38 8.62 3.80 -14.01
C GLU A 38 8.25 5.23 -13.60
N ALA A 39 8.95 6.21 -14.13
CA ALA A 39 8.63 7.61 -13.92
C ALA A 39 9.04 8.45 -15.12
N ASN A 40 8.29 9.51 -15.37
CA ASN A 40 8.69 10.61 -16.24
C ASN A 40 8.80 11.91 -15.42
N SER A 41 8.66 13.08 -16.07
CA SER A 41 8.74 14.38 -15.41
C SER A 41 7.64 14.65 -14.37
N ASP A 42 6.45 14.08 -14.54
CA ASP A 42 5.23 14.53 -13.84
C ASP A 42 4.32 13.40 -13.33
N TRP A 43 4.55 12.15 -13.75
CA TRP A 43 3.88 10.96 -13.22
C TRP A 43 4.86 9.80 -13.02
N GLY A 44 4.46 8.85 -12.18
CA GLY A 44 5.18 7.60 -12.00
C GLY A 44 4.24 6.46 -11.65
N PHE A 45 4.70 5.24 -11.91
CA PHE A 45 4.06 4.01 -11.55
C PHE A 45 5.04 3.13 -10.78
N THR A 46 4.54 2.42 -9.78
CA THR A 46 5.30 1.35 -9.14
C THR A 46 4.40 0.17 -8.80
N ALA A 47 4.98 -1.02 -8.90
CA ALA A 47 4.43 -2.22 -8.32
C ALA A 47 5.46 -2.82 -7.36
N PHE A 48 5.04 -3.17 -6.15
CA PHE A 48 5.93 -3.69 -5.11
C PHE A 48 5.19 -4.61 -4.14
N THR A 49 5.94 -5.39 -3.38
CA THR A 49 5.41 -6.17 -2.25
C THR A 49 5.81 -5.51 -0.93
N LEU A 50 4.82 -5.30 -0.06
CA LEU A 50 5.02 -4.93 1.34
C LEU A 50 4.74 -6.14 2.24
N LYS A 51 5.56 -6.28 3.27
CA LYS A 51 5.30 -7.12 4.43
C LYS A 51 4.86 -6.22 5.58
N GLU A 52 3.65 -6.43 6.06
CA GLU A 52 3.07 -5.71 7.18
C GLU A 52 2.77 -6.70 8.31
N ALA A 53 3.01 -6.28 9.55
CA ALA A 53 2.48 -6.95 10.73
C ALA A 53 1.73 -5.90 11.55
N PHE A 54 0.49 -6.22 11.91
CA PHE A 54 -0.36 -5.29 12.65
C PHE A 54 -1.34 -6.04 13.54
N SER A 55 -1.74 -5.42 14.64
CA SER A 55 -2.81 -5.91 15.49
C SER A 55 -4.09 -5.13 15.20
N TYR A 56 -5.21 -5.84 14.98
CA TYR A 56 -6.52 -5.22 14.87
C TYR A 56 -7.43 -5.76 15.96
N LYS A 57 -7.89 -4.89 16.88
CA LYS A 57 -8.71 -5.28 18.04
C LYS A 57 -8.11 -6.43 18.88
N GLY A 58 -6.79 -6.46 18.97
CA GLY A 58 -6.02 -7.47 19.70
C GLY A 58 -5.61 -8.70 18.89
N ASP A 59 -6.14 -8.89 17.68
CA ASP A 59 -5.76 -10.00 16.81
C ASP A 59 -4.54 -9.63 15.96
N LEU A 60 -3.47 -10.42 16.08
CA LEU A 60 -2.26 -10.24 15.29
C LEU A 60 -2.47 -10.74 13.84
N ASN A 61 -2.14 -9.88 12.89
CA ASN A 61 -2.21 -10.15 11.46
C ASN A 61 -0.81 -10.02 10.86
N ASN A 62 -0.45 -10.98 10.01
CA ASN A 62 0.74 -10.93 9.17
C ASN A 62 0.29 -10.88 7.71
N ASP A 63 0.74 -9.89 6.98
CA ASP A 63 0.22 -9.56 5.67
C ASP A 63 1.37 -9.36 4.69
N LEU A 64 1.33 -10.11 3.60
CA LEU A 64 2.25 -9.98 2.48
C LEU A 64 1.43 -9.60 1.24
N SER A 65 1.35 -8.31 0.95
CA SER A 65 0.50 -7.77 -0.11
C SER A 65 1.30 -7.17 -1.25
N THR A 66 0.80 -7.33 -2.48
CA THR A 66 1.26 -6.60 -3.66
C THR A 66 0.48 -5.31 -3.80
N TYR A 67 1.20 -4.23 -4.07
CA TYR A 67 0.68 -2.89 -4.28
C TYR A 67 0.93 -2.43 -5.71
N SER A 68 0.04 -1.59 -6.21
CA SER A 68 0.22 -0.80 -7.42
C SER A 68 -0.12 0.66 -7.13
N LEU A 69 0.84 1.55 -7.32
CA LEU A 69 0.71 2.97 -7.03
C LEU A 69 0.93 3.78 -8.30
N ILE A 70 0.15 4.86 -8.43
CA ILE A 70 0.40 5.94 -9.38
C ILE A 70 0.75 7.18 -8.57
N PHE A 71 1.88 7.80 -8.91
CA PHE A 71 2.31 9.09 -8.37
C PHE A 71 2.07 10.19 -9.40
N LYS A 72 1.82 11.40 -8.90
CA LYS A 72 1.87 12.64 -9.68
C LYS A 72 2.77 13.65 -8.99
N LYS A 73 3.53 14.40 -9.78
CA LYS A 73 4.33 15.52 -9.28
C LYS A 73 3.48 16.78 -9.34
N ILE A 74 3.18 17.36 -8.18
CA ILE A 74 2.37 18.58 -8.04
C ILE A 74 3.24 19.61 -7.33
N ASP A 75 3.49 20.74 -7.99
CA ASP A 75 4.34 21.82 -7.50
C ASP A 75 5.75 21.33 -7.09
N GLY A 76 6.32 20.44 -7.91
CA GLY A 76 7.64 19.83 -7.66
C GLY A 76 7.64 18.68 -6.66
N ILE A 77 6.52 18.39 -5.99
CA ILE A 77 6.41 17.38 -4.93
C ILE A 77 5.69 16.14 -5.47
N TRP A 78 6.32 14.98 -5.34
CA TRP A 78 5.68 13.70 -5.65
C TRP A 78 4.61 13.35 -4.62
N LYS A 79 3.40 13.05 -5.10
CA LYS A 79 2.25 12.67 -4.29
C LYS A 79 1.63 11.39 -4.83
N ILE A 80 1.13 10.54 -3.93
CA ILE A 80 0.35 9.36 -4.32
C ILE A 80 -1.00 9.83 -4.87
N ALA A 81 -1.25 9.60 -6.15
CA ALA A 81 -2.52 9.91 -6.80
C ALA A 81 -3.49 8.72 -6.67
N TRP A 82 -2.97 7.50 -6.81
CA TRP A 82 -3.73 6.25 -6.73
C TRP A 82 -2.92 5.16 -6.03
N MET A 83 -3.62 4.29 -5.31
CA MET A 83 -3.07 3.09 -4.71
C MET A 83 -4.11 1.97 -4.80
N GLN A 84 -3.66 0.77 -5.10
CA GLN A 84 -4.43 -0.46 -4.95
C GLN A 84 -3.55 -1.53 -4.33
N ARG A 85 -4.13 -2.38 -3.49
CA ARG A 85 -3.45 -3.53 -2.91
C ARG A 85 -4.22 -4.83 -3.11
N SER A 86 -3.51 -5.94 -3.17
CA SER A 86 -4.04 -7.31 -3.13
C SER A 86 -4.41 -7.72 -1.70
N GLN A 87 -4.89 -8.96 -1.56
CA GLN A 87 -4.90 -9.67 -0.28
C GLN A 87 -3.48 -9.88 0.25
N GLY A 88 -3.36 -10.13 1.55
CA GLY A 88 -2.12 -10.35 2.30
C GLY A 88 -1.41 -11.68 2.14
N THR A 89 -1.68 -12.40 1.06
CA THR A 89 -1.22 -13.78 0.84
C THR A 89 -0.46 -13.92 -0.48
N THR A 90 0.22 -12.86 -0.93
CA THR A 90 1.04 -12.89 -2.14
C THR A 90 2.10 -13.98 -2.04
N ASP A 91 2.18 -14.84 -3.06
CA ASP A 91 3.32 -15.73 -3.26
C ASP A 91 4.47 -14.98 -3.96
N ILE A 92 5.51 -14.64 -3.19
CA ILE A 92 6.63 -13.84 -3.70
C ILE A 92 7.47 -14.57 -4.75
N SER A 93 7.45 -15.90 -4.76
CA SER A 93 8.23 -16.71 -5.72
C SER A 93 7.77 -16.54 -7.17
N THR A 94 6.55 -16.03 -7.37
CA THR A 94 6.00 -15.73 -8.70
C THR A 94 6.66 -14.52 -9.39
N TRP A 95 7.52 -13.78 -8.68
CA TRP A 95 8.22 -12.60 -9.18
C TRP A 95 9.71 -12.83 -9.48
N ASP A 96 10.20 -14.06 -9.35
CA ASP A 96 11.61 -14.41 -9.58
C ASP A 96 11.92 -14.72 -11.05
#